data_AF-A0A8G1XBX5-F1
#
_entry.id   AF-A0A8G1XBX5-F1
#
_cell.length_a   1.000
_cell.length_b   1.000
_cell.length_c   1.000
_cell.angle_alpha   90.00
_cell.angle_beta   90.00
_cell.angle_gamma   90.00
#
_symmetry.space_group_name_H-M   'P 1'
#
loop_
_entity.id
_entity.type
_entity.pdbx_description
1 polymer ?
#
loop_
_entity_poly.entity_id
_entity_poly.type
_entity_poly.pdbx_seq_one_letter_code
_entity_poly.pdbx_strand_id
1 'polypeptide(L)'
;MPETLPQRPDLSAAEIVLLRQVAGGHLNAAVSRATGIPEKEVTAAITALTAKLGTAHRHRAAALGVGWGWVREQDVPVSHPTGITLPAQQKAVLTGLVAGEEPKETATRLGLTEGTVRNYVQKILAALGARSRQQAAARALLTGIAPLSALGDGWPDTTLGAADVDTEQSAGAS
;
A
#
# COMPACT_ATOMS: atom_id res chain seq x y z
N MET A 1 -21.75 -2.31 14.39
CA MET A 1 -20.68 -2.10 13.39
C MET A 1 -19.43 -2.71 13.99
N PRO A 2 -18.76 -3.72 13.39
CA PRO A 2 -17.53 -4.20 13.99
C PRO A 2 -16.45 -3.11 13.80
N GLU A 3 -16.24 -2.32 14.86
CA GLU A 3 -15.19 -1.31 15.01
C GLU A 3 -13.81 -1.95 15.29
N THR A 4 -13.69 -3.26 15.09
CA THR A 4 -12.47 -3.99 15.37
C THR A 4 -11.58 -3.91 14.13
N LEU A 5 -10.51 -3.11 14.21
CA LEU A 5 -9.40 -3.21 13.27
C LEU A 5 -9.03 -4.69 13.08
N PRO A 6 -8.71 -5.14 11.85
CA PRO A 6 -8.29 -6.52 11.63
C PRO A 6 -7.15 -6.86 12.60
N GLN A 7 -7.06 -8.11 13.07
CA GLN A 7 -6.03 -8.46 14.05
C GLN A 7 -4.63 -8.14 13.49
N ARG A 8 -3.86 -7.32 14.22
CA ARG A 8 -2.49 -6.99 13.83
C ARG A 8 -1.66 -8.27 13.79
N PRO A 9 -1.10 -8.65 12.64
CA PRO A 9 -0.27 -9.85 12.58
C PRO A 9 1.01 -9.65 13.39
N ASP A 10 1.47 -10.72 14.03
CA ASP A 10 2.73 -10.71 14.77
C ASP A 10 3.90 -10.88 13.79
N LEU A 11 4.51 -9.75 13.44
CA LEU A 11 5.70 -9.70 12.59
C LEU A 11 6.94 -9.45 13.43
N SER A 12 7.94 -10.29 13.22
CA SER A 12 9.28 -10.13 13.78
C SER A 12 9.99 -8.90 13.19
N ALA A 13 11.00 -8.39 13.89
CA ALA A 13 11.79 -7.24 13.40
C ALA A 13 12.38 -7.49 11.99
N ALA A 14 12.85 -8.70 11.70
CA ALA A 14 13.36 -9.08 10.38
C ALA A 14 12.27 -9.06 9.30
N GLU A 15 11.03 -9.44 9.64
CA GLU A 15 9.89 -9.43 8.73
C GLU A 15 9.43 -8.00 8.44
N ILE A 16 9.50 -7.11 9.43
CA ILE A 16 9.26 -5.67 9.25
C ILE A 16 10.31 -5.07 8.30
N VAL A 17 11.59 -5.40 8.47
CA VAL A 17 12.65 -4.95 7.55
C VAL A 17 12.40 -5.48 6.14
N LEU A 18 12.07 -6.77 6.00
CA LEU A 18 11.69 -7.36 4.72
C LEU A 18 10.51 -6.64 4.08
N LEU A 19 9.48 -6.31 4.86
CA LEU A 19 8.29 -5.59 4.39
C LEU A 19 8.64 -4.18 3.89
N ARG A 20 9.51 -3.46 4.59
CA ARG A 20 10.04 -2.16 4.14
C ARG A 20 10.78 -2.28 2.81
N GLN A 21 11.61 -3.31 2.65
CA GLN A 21 12.30 -3.56 1.38
C GLN A 21 11.33 -3.87 0.23
N VAL A 22 10.26 -4.63 0.50
CA VAL A 22 9.20 -4.92 -0.48
C VAL A 22 8.43 -3.65 -0.86
N ALA A 23 8.10 -2.80 0.12
CA ALA A 23 7.44 -1.52 -0.10
C ALA A 23 8.32 -0.54 -0.89
N GLY A 24 9.62 -0.55 -0.64
CA GLY A 24 10.61 0.23 -1.38
C GLY A 24 10.86 -0.26 -2.82
N GLY A 25 10.27 -1.39 -3.24
CA GLY A 25 10.40 -1.91 -4.59
C GLY A 25 11.81 -2.45 -4.92
N HIS A 26 12.59 -2.80 -3.89
CA HIS A 26 13.95 -3.26 -4.04
C HIS A 26 14.03 -4.68 -4.64
N LEU A 27 15.10 -4.96 -5.40
CA LEU A 27 15.40 -6.28 -5.96
C LEU A 27 15.83 -7.27 -4.87
N ASN A 28 15.68 -8.57 -5.13
CA ASN A 28 16.03 -9.65 -4.18
C ASN A 28 17.45 -9.51 -3.59
N ALA A 29 18.42 -9.04 -4.39
CA ALA A 29 19.78 -8.79 -3.93
C ALA A 29 19.89 -7.69 -2.86
N ALA A 30 19.14 -6.60 -3.00
CA ALA A 30 19.11 -5.52 -2.01
C ALA A 30 18.37 -5.96 -0.74
N VAL A 31 17.28 -6.71 -0.89
CA VAL A 31 16.56 -7.32 0.22
C VAL A 31 17.49 -8.25 1.02
N SER A 32 18.22 -9.11 0.33
CA SER A 32 19.20 -10.04 0.94
C SER A 32 20.24 -9.32 1.79
N ARG A 33 20.83 -8.23 1.26
CA ARG A 33 21.80 -7.42 2.01
C ARG A 33 21.19 -6.75 3.24
N ALA A 34 19.95 -6.29 3.15
CA ALA A 34 19.28 -5.59 4.24
C ALA A 34 18.77 -6.51 5.34
N THR A 35 18.35 -7.74 4.99
CA THR A 35 17.76 -8.70 5.93
C THR A 35 18.72 -9.79 6.39
N GLY A 36 19.84 -9.98 5.68
CA GLY A 36 20.75 -11.11 5.87
C GLY A 36 20.22 -12.43 5.30
N ILE A 37 19.06 -12.43 4.64
CA ILE A 37 18.44 -13.62 4.05
C ILE A 37 19.09 -13.88 2.68
N PRO A 38 19.54 -15.10 2.37
CA PRO A 38 20.12 -15.38 1.05
C PRO A 38 19.08 -15.18 -0.06
N GLU A 39 19.50 -14.65 -1.22
CA GLU A 39 18.60 -14.25 -2.32
C GLU A 39 17.63 -15.35 -2.77
N LYS A 40 18.08 -16.61 -2.73
CA LYS A 40 17.27 -17.80 -3.05
C LYS A 40 16.10 -18.00 -2.08
N GLU A 41 16.25 -17.57 -0.83
CA GLU A 41 15.25 -17.67 0.24
C GLU A 41 14.39 -16.42 0.35
N VAL A 42 14.81 -15.28 -0.24
CA VAL A 42 14.02 -14.03 -0.22
C VAL A 42 12.62 -14.25 -0.77
N THR A 43 12.46 -15.01 -1.85
CA THR A 43 11.13 -15.31 -2.40
C THR A 43 10.27 -16.10 -1.40
N ALA A 44 10.84 -17.11 -0.74
CA ALA A 44 10.14 -17.89 0.28
C ALA A 44 9.77 -17.04 1.50
N ALA A 45 10.68 -16.17 1.94
CA ALA A 45 10.45 -15.23 3.04
C ALA A 45 9.34 -14.23 2.70
N ILE A 46 9.30 -13.71 1.47
CA ILE A 46 8.21 -12.83 1.00
C ILE A 46 6.89 -13.60 0.99
N THR A 47 6.86 -14.84 0.50
CA THR A 47 5.64 -15.66 0.51
C THR A 47 5.14 -15.92 1.94
N ALA A 48 6.04 -16.23 2.87
CA ALA A 48 5.69 -16.41 4.28
C ALA A 48 5.16 -15.10 4.90
N LEU A 49 5.81 -13.97 4.61
CA LEU A 49 5.37 -12.65 5.04
C LEU A 49 3.98 -12.31 4.50
N THR A 50 3.74 -12.51 3.20
CA THR A 50 2.44 -12.23 2.58
C THR A 50 1.35 -13.14 3.15
N ALA A 51 1.67 -14.42 3.40
CA ALA A 51 0.75 -15.34 4.08
C ALA A 51 0.40 -14.90 5.50
N LYS A 52 1.38 -14.44 6.30
CA LYS A 52 1.13 -13.87 7.64
C LYS A 52 0.26 -12.61 7.59
N LEU A 53 0.42 -11.80 6.54
CA LEU A 53 -0.39 -10.60 6.29
C LEU A 53 -1.77 -10.93 5.69
N GLY A 54 -2.09 -12.20 5.44
CA GLY A 54 -3.37 -12.62 4.86
C GLY A 54 -3.56 -12.18 3.41
N THR A 55 -2.47 -12.03 2.65
CA THR A 55 -2.51 -11.60 1.24
C THR A 55 -1.63 -12.50 0.37
N ALA A 56 -2.03 -12.76 -0.88
CA ALA A 56 -1.17 -13.38 -1.88
C ALA A 56 -0.31 -12.34 -2.64
N HIS A 57 -0.61 -11.05 -2.47
CA HIS A 57 -0.11 -9.99 -3.31
C HIS A 57 0.86 -9.06 -2.56
N ARG A 58 2.07 -8.94 -3.10
CA ARG A 58 3.16 -8.11 -2.53
C ARG A 58 2.79 -6.63 -2.40
N HIS A 59 1.98 -6.10 -3.31
CA HIS A 59 1.57 -4.69 -3.28
C HIS A 59 0.55 -4.41 -2.17
N ARG A 60 -0.40 -5.34 -1.94
CA ARG A 60 -1.30 -5.29 -0.79
C ARG A 60 -0.53 -5.43 0.53
N ALA A 61 0.51 -6.27 0.57
CA ALA A 61 1.38 -6.38 1.76
C ALA A 61 2.05 -5.03 2.09
N ALA A 62 2.61 -4.34 1.09
CA ALA A 62 3.20 -3.01 1.29
C ALA A 62 2.17 -2.00 1.82
N ALA A 63 0.95 -2.02 1.30
CA ALA A 63 -0.14 -1.16 1.75
C ALA A 63 -0.55 -1.46 3.20
N LEU A 64 -0.70 -2.75 3.57
CA LEU A 64 -0.95 -3.16 4.96
C LEU A 64 0.17 -2.73 5.89
N GLY A 65 1.42 -2.79 5.44
CA GLY A 65 2.58 -2.31 6.17
C GLY A 65 2.50 -0.82 6.50
N VAL A 66 1.96 -0.01 5.59
CA VAL A 66 1.68 1.41 5.83
C VAL A 66 0.53 1.58 6.81
N GLY A 67 -0.60 0.88 6.60
CA GLY A 67 -1.76 0.96 7.49
C GLY A 67 -1.41 0.60 8.94
N TRP A 68 -0.54 -0.39 9.16
CA TRP A 68 -0.05 -0.79 10.49
C TRP A 68 1.09 0.08 11.04
N GLY A 69 1.56 1.07 10.27
CA GLY A 69 2.66 1.97 10.65
C GLY A 69 4.05 1.34 10.66
N TRP A 70 4.22 0.16 10.06
CA TRP A 70 5.52 -0.50 9.91
C TRP A 70 6.37 0.11 8.79
N VAL A 71 5.71 0.52 7.71
CA VAL A 71 6.31 1.17 6.55
C VAL A 71 6.01 2.66 6.63
N ARG A 72 7.04 3.48 6.46
CA ARG A 72 6.93 4.95 6.48
C ARG A 72 7.39 5.54 5.15
N GLU A 73 7.25 6.86 5.00
CA GLU A 73 7.65 7.56 3.80
C GLU A 73 9.13 7.37 3.43
N GLN A 74 10.02 7.28 4.43
CA GLN A 74 11.44 7.03 4.18
C GLN A 74 11.74 5.66 3.54
N ASP A 75 10.85 4.69 3.71
CA ASP A 75 11.03 3.32 3.21
C ASP A 75 10.57 3.20 1.74
N VAL A 76 9.87 4.21 1.22
CA VAL A 76 9.27 4.20 -0.13
C VAL A 76 9.90 5.32 -0.97
N PRO A 77 11.10 5.09 -1.55
CA PRO A 77 11.80 6.11 -2.31
C PRO A 77 11.02 6.48 -3.58
N VAL A 78 10.82 7.78 -3.78
CA VAL A 78 10.20 8.35 -4.98
C VAL A 78 11.26 8.58 -6.05
N SER A 79 10.92 8.28 -7.31
CA SER A 79 11.82 8.61 -8.43
C SER A 79 11.71 10.07 -8.82
N HIS A 80 10.49 10.62 -8.80
CA HIS A 80 10.20 12.01 -9.07
C HIS A 80 8.93 12.40 -8.30
N PRO A 81 8.95 13.46 -7.46
CA PRO A 81 7.75 13.95 -6.82
C PRO A 81 6.90 14.67 -7.86
N THR A 82 5.88 13.99 -8.36
CA THR A 82 4.86 14.60 -9.22
C THR A 82 3.68 14.95 -8.31
N GLY A 83 3.54 16.23 -7.98
CA GLY A 83 2.40 16.77 -7.21
C GLY A 83 1.08 16.74 -7.99
N ILE A 84 0.83 15.64 -8.72
CA ILE A 84 -0.25 15.51 -9.68
C ILE A 84 -1.47 14.96 -8.96
N THR A 85 -2.59 15.66 -9.12
CA THR A 85 -3.90 15.19 -8.68
C THR A 85 -4.39 14.11 -9.65
N LEU A 86 -4.61 12.89 -9.14
CA LEU A 86 -5.16 11.80 -9.94
C LEU A 86 -6.66 12.04 -10.23
N PRO A 87 -7.13 11.86 -11.47
CA PRO A 87 -8.55 11.86 -11.82
C PRO A 87 -9.33 10.80 -11.03
N ALA A 88 -10.64 11.01 -10.85
CA ALA A 88 -11.51 10.13 -10.07
C ALA A 88 -11.44 8.65 -10.51
N GLN A 89 -11.41 8.38 -11.83
CA GLN A 89 -11.28 7.02 -12.36
C GLN A 89 -9.94 6.37 -12.02
N GLN A 90 -8.84 7.15 -12.05
CA GLN A 90 -7.51 6.66 -11.68
C GLN A 90 -7.42 6.42 -10.17
N LYS A 91 -8.05 7.27 -9.35
CA LYS A 91 -8.20 7.03 -7.91
C LYS A 91 -8.95 5.73 -7.63
N ALA A 92 -10.05 5.46 -8.34
CA ALA A 92 -10.83 4.23 -8.17
C ALA A 92 -10.04 2.97 -8.55
N VAL A 93 -9.18 3.05 -9.59
CA VAL A 93 -8.22 1.99 -9.92
C VAL A 93 -7.13 1.86 -8.86
N LEU A 94 -6.63 2.98 -8.33
CA LEU A 94 -5.62 2.99 -7.27
C LEU A 94 -6.16 2.36 -5.97
N THR A 95 -7.42 2.62 -5.61
CA THR A 95 -8.11 1.95 -4.49
C THR A 95 -8.13 0.44 -4.69
N GLY A 96 -8.44 -0.04 -5.89
CA GLY A 96 -8.39 -1.46 -6.22
C GLY A 96 -6.99 -2.05 -6.07
N LEU A 97 -5.98 -1.32 -6.54
CA LEU A 97 -4.57 -1.70 -6.38
C LEU A 97 -4.14 -1.76 -4.91
N VAL A 98 -4.59 -0.82 -4.06
CA VAL A 98 -4.35 -0.85 -2.60
C VAL A 98 -5.05 -2.04 -1.95
N ALA A 99 -6.28 -2.33 -2.38
CA ALA A 99 -7.04 -3.51 -2.00
C ALA A 99 -6.45 -4.83 -2.54
N GLY A 100 -5.39 -4.79 -3.34
CA GLY A 100 -4.79 -6.00 -3.91
C GLY A 100 -5.61 -6.68 -4.99
N GLU A 101 -6.56 -5.96 -5.60
CA GLU A 101 -7.32 -6.46 -6.74
C GLU A 101 -6.40 -6.68 -7.95
N GLU A 102 -6.68 -7.74 -8.71
CA GLU A 102 -6.08 -7.94 -10.02
C GLU A 102 -6.70 -6.98 -11.05
N PRO A 103 -6.00 -6.65 -12.16
CA PRO A 103 -6.51 -5.75 -13.18
C PRO A 103 -7.88 -6.17 -13.75
N LYS A 104 -8.18 -7.46 -13.72
CA LYS A 104 -9.47 -8.04 -14.13
C LYS A 104 -10.58 -7.74 -13.14
N GLU A 105 -10.31 -7.90 -11.84
CA GLU A 105 -11.28 -7.64 -10.79
C GLU A 105 -11.63 -6.15 -10.72
N THR A 106 -10.60 -5.28 -10.75
CA THR A 106 -10.79 -3.83 -10.84
C THR A 106 -11.53 -3.45 -12.12
N ALA A 107 -11.24 -4.10 -13.25
CA ALA A 107 -11.95 -3.85 -14.51
C ALA A 107 -13.43 -4.19 -14.40
N THR A 108 -13.76 -5.36 -13.86
CA THR A 108 -15.15 -5.78 -13.62
C THR A 108 -15.86 -4.82 -12.68
N ARG A 109 -15.24 -4.44 -11.56
CA ARG A 109 -15.82 -3.53 -10.57
C ARG A 109 -16.11 -2.13 -11.14
N LEU A 110 -15.25 -1.64 -12.03
CA LEU A 110 -15.36 -0.29 -12.60
C LEU A 110 -16.04 -0.24 -13.98
N GLY A 111 -16.46 -1.38 -14.54
CA GLY A 111 -16.99 -1.45 -15.90
C GLY A 111 -15.97 -1.07 -16.98
N LEU A 112 -14.68 -1.31 -16.73
CA LEU A 112 -13.57 -1.03 -17.64
C LEU A 112 -13.06 -2.30 -18.31
N THR A 113 -12.18 -2.15 -19.30
CA THR A 113 -11.42 -3.29 -19.83
C THR A 113 -10.12 -3.47 -19.04
N GLU A 114 -9.62 -4.71 -18.97
CA GLU A 114 -8.32 -4.98 -18.33
C GLU A 114 -7.17 -4.15 -18.95
N GLY A 115 -7.23 -3.91 -20.26
CA GLY A 115 -6.27 -3.07 -20.97
C GLY A 115 -6.31 -1.62 -20.48
N THR A 116 -7.52 -1.07 -20.28
CA THR A 116 -7.71 0.27 -19.72
C THR A 116 -7.18 0.35 -18.29
N VAL A 117 -7.47 -0.65 -17.44
CA VAL A 117 -6.96 -0.68 -16.06
C VAL A 117 -5.44 -0.74 -16.05
N ARG A 118 -4.81 -1.58 -16.88
CA ARG A 118 -3.34 -1.63 -17.02
C ARG A 118 -2.76 -0.29 -17.45
N ASN A 119 -3.40 0.39 -18.40
CA ASN A 119 -2.98 1.73 -18.83
C ASN A 119 -3.11 2.76 -17.70
N TYR A 120 -4.21 2.74 -16.95
CA TYR A 120 -4.40 3.61 -15.79
C TYR A 120 -3.36 3.33 -14.70
N VAL A 121 -3.05 2.07 -14.40
CA VAL A 121 -1.96 1.72 -13.48
C VAL A 121 -0.65 2.35 -13.93
N GLN A 122 -0.27 2.26 -15.21
CA GLN A 122 0.97 2.89 -15.70
C GLN A 122 0.97 4.41 -15.52
N LYS A 123 -0.16 5.07 -15.81
CA LYS A 123 -0.32 6.51 -15.59
C LYS A 123 -0.23 6.88 -14.11
N ILE A 124 -0.83 6.07 -13.23
CA ILE A 124 -0.76 6.23 -11.77
C ILE A 124 0.68 6.07 -11.29
N LEU A 125 1.41 5.05 -11.74
CA LEU A 125 2.82 4.86 -11.39
C LEU A 125 3.66 6.08 -11.76
N ALA A 126 3.50 6.58 -12.99
CA ALA A 126 4.18 7.79 -13.44
C ALA A 126 3.78 9.04 -12.64
N ALA A 127 2.48 9.20 -12.35
CA ALA A 127 1.94 10.32 -11.59
C ALA A 127 2.28 10.29 -10.09
N LEU A 128 2.65 9.11 -9.54
CA LEU A 128 3.12 8.97 -8.16
C LEU A 128 4.65 8.88 -8.07
N GLY A 129 5.36 8.91 -9.21
CA GLY A 129 6.82 8.70 -9.25
C GLY A 129 7.25 7.31 -8.79
N ALA A 130 6.35 6.34 -8.80
CA ALA A 130 6.56 4.97 -8.37
C ALA A 130 7.07 4.12 -9.54
N ARG A 131 8.05 3.25 -9.27
CA ARG A 131 8.59 2.27 -10.24
C ARG A 131 7.87 0.93 -10.20
N SER A 132 7.10 0.69 -9.15
CA SER A 132 6.43 -0.60 -8.91
C SER A 132 5.05 -0.40 -8.28
N ARG A 133 4.19 -1.41 -8.42
CA ARG A 133 2.84 -1.40 -7.82
C ARG A 133 2.89 -1.34 -6.30
N GLN A 134 3.91 -1.95 -5.69
CA GLN A 134 4.12 -1.94 -4.24
C GLN A 134 4.39 -0.53 -3.74
N GLN A 135 5.30 0.19 -4.40
CA GLN A 135 5.59 1.58 -4.09
C GLN A 135 4.35 2.45 -4.26
N ALA A 136 3.59 2.28 -5.35
CA ALA A 136 2.38 3.05 -5.58
C ALA A 136 1.28 2.79 -4.53
N ALA A 137 1.07 1.53 -4.14
CA ALA A 137 0.10 1.15 -3.12
C ALA A 137 0.45 1.78 -1.76
N ALA A 138 1.71 1.64 -1.34
CA ALA A 138 2.20 2.25 -0.12
C ALA A 138 2.10 3.78 -0.17
N ARG A 139 2.51 4.39 -1.29
CA ARG A 139 2.50 5.84 -1.47
C ARG A 139 1.09 6.42 -1.43
N ALA A 140 0.12 5.75 -2.06
CA ALA A 140 -1.27 6.19 -2.08
C ALA A 140 -1.85 6.41 -0.67
N LEU A 141 -1.52 5.52 0.26
CA LEU A 141 -1.92 5.62 1.66
C LEU A 141 -1.11 6.69 2.40
N LEU A 142 0.23 6.68 2.23
CA LEU A 142 1.12 7.64 2.88
C LEU A 142 0.82 9.10 2.51
N THR A 143 0.45 9.36 1.26
CA THR A 143 0.11 10.71 0.77
C THR A 143 -1.36 11.06 0.98
N GLY A 144 -2.16 10.16 1.55
CA GLY A 144 -3.60 10.36 1.77
C GLY A 144 -4.43 10.46 0.50
N ILE A 145 -3.91 10.00 -0.65
CA ILE A 145 -4.70 9.93 -1.90
C ILE A 145 -5.75 8.82 -1.81
N ALA A 146 -5.40 7.71 -1.16
CA ALA A 146 -6.29 6.61 -0.83
C ALA A 146 -6.54 6.57 0.69
N PRO A 147 -7.78 6.36 1.14
CA PRO A 147 -8.10 6.15 2.55
C PRO A 147 -7.62 4.78 3.02
N LEU A 148 -7.48 4.60 4.33
CA LEU A 148 -7.13 3.31 4.94
C LEU A 148 -8.21 2.25 4.67
N SER A 149 -9.48 2.64 4.51
CA SER A 149 -10.59 1.77 4.10
C SER A 149 -10.34 1.06 2.76
N ALA A 150 -9.45 1.58 1.91
CA ALA A 150 -9.01 0.91 0.69
C ALA A 150 -8.30 -0.42 0.95
N LEU A 151 -7.81 -0.66 2.17
CA LEU A 151 -7.23 -1.94 2.58
C LEU A 151 -8.30 -3.03 2.77
N GLY A 152 -9.58 -2.67 2.85
CA GLY A 152 -10.73 -3.58 2.98
C GLY A 152 -11.42 -3.44 4.33
N ASP A 153 -12.32 -4.39 4.61
CA ASP A 153 -13.15 -4.39 5.82
C ASP A 153 -12.34 -4.31 7.12
N GLY A 154 -12.86 -3.54 8.07
CA GLY A 154 -12.23 -3.30 9.38
C GLY A 154 -11.22 -2.14 9.39
N TRP A 155 -10.88 -1.53 8.27
CA TRP A 155 -10.05 -0.32 8.25
C TRP A 155 -10.90 0.97 8.25
N PRO A 156 -10.49 2.03 8.97
CA PRO A 156 -11.24 3.27 9.04
C PRO A 156 -11.22 4.02 7.71
N ASP A 157 -12.29 4.74 7.39
CA ASP A 157 -12.37 5.62 6.21
C ASP A 157 -11.65 6.96 6.45
N THR A 158 -10.42 6.90 6.95
CA THR A 158 -9.57 8.06 7.19
C THR A 158 -8.27 7.95 6.40
N THR A 159 -7.69 9.09 6.05
CA THR A 159 -6.37 9.15 5.42
C THR A 159 -5.31 9.40 6.49
N LEU A 160 -4.11 8.85 6.32
CA LEU A 160 -3.04 9.00 7.31
C LEU A 160 -2.66 10.47 7.59
N GLY A 161 -2.85 11.36 6.60
CA GLY A 161 -2.63 12.80 6.77
C GLY A 161 -3.82 13.56 7.39
N ALA A 162 -5.03 12.99 7.39
CA ALA A 162 -6.22 13.64 7.97
C ALA A 162 -6.42 13.31 9.46
N ALA A 163 -5.80 12.25 9.98
CA ALA A 163 -5.92 11.87 11.39
C ALA A 163 -5.39 12.95 12.36
N ASP A 164 -4.57 13.89 11.88
CA ASP A 164 -4.03 15.00 12.68
C ASP A 164 -5.01 16.19 12.80
N VAL A 165 -6.02 16.31 11.94
CA VAL A 165 -6.90 17.50 11.89
C VAL A 165 -8.23 17.38 12.63
N ASP A 166 -8.63 16.18 13.08
CA ASP A 166 -9.96 15.96 13.70
C ASP A 166 -9.93 15.95 15.25
N THR A 167 -8.76 16.02 15.89
CA THR A 167 -8.68 15.98 17.37
C THR A 167 -8.89 17.35 18.04
N GLU A 168 -8.92 18.46 17.29
CA GLU A 168 -8.99 19.83 17.85
C GLU A 168 -10.28 20.59 17.48
N GLN A 169 -11.41 19.88 17.32
CA GLN A 169 -12.70 20.52 17.03
C GLN A 169 -13.87 19.88 17.78
N SER A 170 -13.69 19.54 19.05
CA SER A 170 -14.80 19.14 19.94
C SER A 170 -14.60 19.53 21.41
N ALA A 171 -13.67 20.43 21.72
CA ALA A 171 -13.52 21.00 23.06
C ALA A 171 -13.98 22.47 23.09
N GLY A 172 -15.22 22.69 23.54
CA GLY A 172 -15.57 23.90 24.29
C GLY A 172 -16.22 25.06 23.53
N ALA A 173 -17.33 24.81 22.85
CA ALA A 173 -18.38 25.83 22.72
C ALA A 173 -19.50 25.48 23.72
N SER A 174 -19.56 26.24 24.81
CA SER A 174 -20.72 26.58 25.68
C SER A 174 -20.35 26.56 27.15
#